data_AF-A0A7L4GDP6-F1
#
_entry.id   AF-A0A7L4GDP6-F1
#
_cell.length_a   1.000
_cell.length_b   1.000
_cell.length_c   1.000
_cell.angle_alpha   90.00
_cell.angle_beta   90.00
_cell.angle_gamma   90.00
#
_symmetry.space_group_name_H-M   'P 1'
#
loop_
_entity.id
_entity.type
_entity.pdbx_description
1 polymer ?
#
loop_
_entity_poly.entity_id
_entity_poly.type
_entity_poly.pdbx_seq_one_letter_code
_entity_poly.pdbx_strand_id
1 'polypeptide(L)'
;MALLTHLLACTFGTGSWVAINGLWVELPLLVTALPEQWDLPSYITIIIQMANVGPLFVSLMHRFRPGLLKEVAVIYVVVSVGVVATLLLAFLWNYTSPIAGRPHSTAFLLLTFFLALVDCTSSVTFLPFMMQLQPQYLTTFFIGEGLSGLIPALIALGQGAGISSCANVTRVVNVTTGNETVETTIFQLETLYLPANFSTFFFFLLMTVMMLACLLAFFFLTRQPKVWELSQQQLVPSSIVLSSFDQMSDEGASTQLSAGCPEDSKGPGDILPEKVSYPLGKLTFIYLLIAWVSALTNGVLPSVQSYSCLPYGNTAYHLAATLSSMANPLACIVAMLLPSRSLALLGTLTMAGMGFGAYNMAIAVMSPCPLLQQSQWGDAIIVLSWVLFTGTLSYVKVMAGVILRSRSHSALVWYGAAEQLGSLLGALLMFPLVNVYSFFKSADYCSPQCPV
;
A
#
# COMPACT_ATOMS: atom_id res chain seq x y z
N MET A 1 -3.92 -19.42 -27.19
CA MET A 1 -3.95 -17.95 -27.25
C MET A 1 -4.58 -17.33 -26.00
N ALA A 2 -5.83 -17.67 -25.62
CA ALA A 2 -6.48 -17.07 -24.45
C ALA A 2 -5.73 -17.26 -23.12
N LEU A 3 -5.23 -18.46 -22.82
CA LEU A 3 -4.46 -18.74 -21.60
C LEU A 3 -3.19 -17.87 -21.50
N LEU A 4 -2.49 -17.69 -22.62
CA LEU A 4 -1.29 -16.84 -22.66
C LEU A 4 -1.63 -15.39 -22.33
N THR A 5 -2.72 -14.86 -22.89
CA THR A 5 -3.16 -13.49 -22.59
C THR A 5 -3.58 -13.32 -21.12
N HIS A 6 -4.21 -14.35 -20.51
CA HIS A 6 -4.46 -14.36 -19.06
C HIS A 6 -3.16 -14.32 -18.25
N LEU A 7 -2.18 -15.16 -18.58
CA LEU A 7 -0.88 -15.15 -17.89
C LEU A 7 -0.16 -13.80 -18.03
N LEU A 8 -0.18 -13.21 -19.22
CA LEU A 8 0.41 -11.90 -19.48
C LEU A 8 -0.33 -10.80 -18.71
N ALA A 9 -1.67 -10.81 -18.70
CA ALA A 9 -2.47 -9.84 -17.94
C ALA A 9 -2.22 -9.94 -16.42
N CYS A 10 -2.12 -11.16 -15.90
CA CYS A 10 -1.76 -11.41 -14.51
C CYS A 10 -0.37 -10.86 -14.18
N THR A 11 0.63 -11.23 -15.00
CA THR A 11 2.03 -10.77 -14.80
C THR A 11 2.13 -9.24 -14.92
N PHE A 12 1.40 -8.63 -15.85
CA PHE A 12 1.34 -7.19 -15.98
C PHE A 12 0.74 -6.54 -14.73
N GLY A 13 -0.37 -7.09 -14.22
CA GLY A 13 -0.99 -6.66 -12.96
C GLY A 13 -0.06 -6.77 -11.75
N THR A 14 0.78 -7.81 -11.67
CA THR A 14 1.72 -7.94 -10.54
C THR A 14 2.66 -6.75 -10.43
N GLY A 15 3.15 -6.19 -11.54
CA GLY A 15 4.08 -5.06 -11.50
C GLY A 15 3.46 -3.70 -11.14
N SER A 16 2.17 -3.64 -10.81
CA SER A 16 1.50 -2.38 -10.45
C SER A 16 1.91 -1.85 -9.08
N TRP A 17 2.04 -2.73 -8.08
CA TRP A 17 2.34 -2.37 -6.67
C TRP A 17 3.48 -3.18 -6.06
N VAL A 18 4.17 -3.97 -6.89
CA VAL A 18 5.16 -4.93 -6.39
C VAL A 18 6.27 -4.22 -5.64
N ALA A 19 6.73 -3.06 -6.11
CA ALA A 19 7.89 -2.38 -5.57
C ALA A 19 7.63 -1.86 -4.14
N ILE A 20 6.56 -1.10 -3.94
CA ILE A 20 6.19 -0.58 -2.63
C ILE A 20 5.76 -1.70 -1.67
N ASN A 21 4.99 -2.69 -2.14
CA ASN A 21 4.65 -3.84 -1.29
C ASN A 21 5.90 -4.61 -0.85
N GLY A 22 6.87 -4.79 -1.76
CA GLY A 22 8.16 -5.39 -1.46
C GLY A 22 8.95 -4.62 -0.41
N LEU A 23 8.97 -3.28 -0.50
CA LEU A 23 9.61 -2.44 0.52
C LEU A 23 8.95 -2.62 1.90
N TRP A 24 7.61 -2.62 1.97
CA TRP A 24 6.89 -2.76 3.23
C TRP A 24 7.15 -4.10 3.93
N VAL A 25 7.28 -5.20 3.18
CA VAL A 25 7.58 -6.51 3.78
C VAL A 25 9.05 -6.66 4.18
N GLU A 26 9.97 -5.93 3.54
CA GLU A 26 11.41 -5.95 3.84
C GLU A 26 11.82 -4.97 4.95
N LEU A 27 10.92 -4.05 5.33
CA LEU A 27 11.15 -3.07 6.40
C LEU A 27 11.73 -3.63 7.71
N PRO A 28 11.30 -4.79 8.23
CA PRO A 28 11.88 -5.38 9.45
C PRO A 28 13.40 -5.57 9.38
N LEU A 29 13.97 -5.81 8.20
CA LEU A 29 15.43 -5.86 8.01
C LEU A 29 16.01 -4.46 7.81
N LEU A 30 15.38 -3.64 6.96
CA LEU A 30 15.87 -2.31 6.62
C LEU A 30 15.99 -1.40 7.85
N VAL A 31 15.01 -1.47 8.77
CA VAL A 31 15.00 -0.69 10.02
C VAL A 31 16.22 -1.00 10.90
N THR A 32 16.79 -2.20 10.82
CA THR A 32 17.98 -2.56 11.62
C THR A 32 19.29 -2.09 10.98
N ALA A 33 19.29 -1.77 9.69
CA ALA A 33 20.50 -1.47 8.92
C ALA A 33 20.60 0.00 8.48
N LEU A 34 19.47 0.67 8.25
CA LEU A 34 19.43 2.05 7.76
C LEU A 34 19.48 3.06 8.92
N PRO A 35 20.11 4.23 8.72
CA PRO A 35 20.31 5.22 9.77
C PRO A 35 19.01 5.84 10.30
N GLU A 36 17.93 5.82 9.52
CA GLU A 36 16.59 6.27 9.95
C GLU A 36 15.95 5.35 10.99
N GLN A 37 16.40 4.09 11.10
CA GLN A 37 15.91 3.13 12.08
C GLN A 37 14.37 3.08 12.16
N TRP A 38 13.79 3.24 13.34
CA TRP A 38 12.35 3.10 13.58
C TRP A 38 11.54 4.23 12.93
N ASP A 39 12.18 5.34 12.54
CA ASP A 39 11.54 6.42 11.81
C ASP A 39 11.32 6.05 10.32
N LEU A 40 12.03 5.05 9.78
CA LEU A 40 12.03 4.69 8.36
C LEU A 40 10.61 4.52 7.74
N PRO A 41 9.65 3.84 8.39
CA PRO A 41 8.29 3.72 7.85
C PRO A 41 7.60 5.07 7.64
N SER A 42 7.88 6.07 8.49
CA SER A 42 7.32 7.42 8.34
C SER A 42 7.93 8.19 7.15
N TYR A 43 9.23 8.00 6.87
CA TYR A 43 9.89 8.51 5.66
C TYR A 43 9.30 7.89 4.40
N ILE A 44 9.15 6.56 4.36
CA ILE A 44 8.55 5.87 3.21
C ILE A 44 7.12 6.37 2.98
N THR A 45 6.33 6.52 4.05
CA THR A 45 4.96 7.00 3.99
C THR A 45 4.85 8.39 3.36
N ILE A 46 5.64 9.37 3.82
CA ILE A 46 5.60 10.72 3.23
C ILE A 46 6.12 10.74 1.79
N ILE A 47 7.12 9.91 1.46
CA ILE A 47 7.65 9.76 0.10
C ILE A 47 6.58 9.22 -0.86
N ILE A 48 5.81 8.22 -0.44
CA ILE A 48 4.69 7.68 -1.22
C ILE A 48 3.65 8.79 -1.46
N GLN A 49 3.34 9.59 -0.44
CA GLN A 49 2.39 10.69 -0.61
C GLN A 49 2.88 11.78 -1.58
N MET A 50 4.18 12.07 -1.62
CA MET A 50 4.77 12.98 -2.61
C MET A 50 4.69 12.40 -4.04
N ALA A 51 4.81 11.09 -4.18
CA ALA A 51 4.76 10.40 -5.46
C ALA A 51 3.38 10.44 -6.14
N ASN A 52 2.32 10.80 -5.41
CA ASN A 52 0.99 11.07 -5.99
C ASN A 52 0.97 12.21 -7.03
N VAL A 53 2.08 12.96 -7.14
CA VAL A 53 2.32 13.89 -8.26
C VAL A 53 2.25 13.19 -9.63
N GLY A 54 2.61 11.90 -9.72
CA GLY A 54 2.55 11.11 -10.95
C GLY A 54 1.12 10.93 -11.49
N PRO A 55 0.21 10.31 -10.71
CA PRO A 55 -1.22 10.28 -11.00
C PRO A 55 -1.79 11.64 -11.38
N LEU A 56 -1.51 12.66 -10.56
CA LEU A 56 -2.01 14.02 -10.78
C LEU A 56 -1.55 14.58 -12.13
N PHE A 57 -0.28 14.39 -12.47
CA PHE A 57 0.28 14.80 -13.76
C PHE A 57 -0.44 14.12 -14.92
N VAL A 58 -0.63 12.80 -14.87
CA VAL A 58 -1.32 12.04 -15.92
C VAL A 58 -2.76 12.52 -16.06
N SER A 59 -3.49 12.66 -14.95
CA SER A 59 -4.88 13.17 -14.96
C SER A 59 -4.98 14.57 -15.55
N LEU A 60 -4.07 15.47 -15.17
CA LEU A 60 -4.08 16.86 -15.62
C LEU A 60 -3.77 16.98 -17.12
N MET A 61 -2.85 16.16 -17.61
CA MET A 61 -2.51 16.09 -19.03
C MET A 61 -3.66 15.55 -19.87
N HIS A 62 -4.38 14.53 -19.43
CA HIS A 62 -5.60 14.07 -20.11
C HIS A 62 -6.68 15.17 -20.14
N ARG A 63 -6.79 15.98 -19.07
CA ARG A 63 -7.77 17.07 -19.00
C ARG A 63 -7.43 18.25 -19.92
N PHE A 64 -6.17 18.69 -19.97
CA PHE A 64 -5.78 19.90 -20.72
C PHE A 64 -5.28 19.63 -22.13
N ARG A 65 -4.75 18.44 -22.41
CA ARG A 65 -4.15 18.06 -23.70
C ARG A 65 -4.57 16.63 -24.09
N PRO A 66 -5.87 16.39 -24.35
CA PRO A 66 -6.35 15.08 -24.74
C PRO A 66 -5.62 14.58 -25.98
N GLY A 67 -5.12 13.33 -25.94
CA GLY A 67 -4.41 12.69 -27.06
C GLY A 67 -2.90 12.95 -27.15
N LEU A 68 -2.33 13.88 -26.35
CA LEU A 68 -0.88 14.10 -26.33
C LEU A 68 -0.14 12.93 -25.67
N LEU A 69 -0.67 12.43 -24.55
CA LEU A 69 -0.12 11.28 -23.86
C LEU A 69 -0.65 10.00 -24.51
N LYS A 70 0.24 9.29 -25.20
CA LYS A 70 -0.04 7.93 -25.65
C LYS A 70 0.12 7.00 -24.46
N GLU A 71 -0.97 6.40 -23.99
CA GLU A 71 -1.00 5.48 -22.85
C GLU A 71 0.12 4.44 -22.90
N VAL A 72 0.32 3.82 -24.07
CA VAL A 72 1.37 2.80 -24.27
C VAL A 72 2.77 3.35 -24.01
N ALA A 73 3.04 4.58 -24.46
CA ALA A 73 4.34 5.22 -24.23
C ALA A 73 4.54 5.55 -22.74
N VAL A 74 3.50 6.04 -22.07
CA VAL A 74 3.54 6.33 -20.62
C VAL A 74 3.84 5.05 -19.84
N ILE A 75 3.16 3.95 -20.13
CA ILE A 75 3.39 2.67 -19.44
C ILE A 75 4.82 2.17 -19.66
N TYR A 76 5.35 2.22 -20.90
CA TYR A 76 6.75 1.84 -21.14
C TYR A 76 7.73 2.68 -20.32
N VAL A 77 7.53 4.00 -20.25
CA VAL A 77 8.39 4.89 -19.45
C VAL A 77 8.30 4.54 -17.97
N VAL A 78 7.08 4.44 -17.43
CA VAL A 78 6.82 4.14 -16.01
C VAL A 78 7.44 2.81 -15.62
N VAL A 79 7.15 1.73 -16.34
CA VAL A 79 7.69 0.40 -16.01
C VAL A 79 9.21 0.35 -16.17
N SER A 80 9.78 1.01 -17.20
CA SER A 80 11.24 1.06 -17.38
C SER A 80 11.93 1.80 -16.23
N VAL A 81 11.35 2.91 -15.76
CA VAL A 81 11.82 3.61 -14.55
C VAL A 81 11.76 2.68 -13.35
N GLY A 82 10.68 1.91 -13.19
CA GLY A 82 10.54 0.94 -12.10
C GLY A 82 11.59 -0.16 -12.12
N VAL A 83 11.89 -0.73 -13.30
CA VAL A 83 12.98 -1.71 -13.49
C VAL A 83 14.32 -1.12 -13.10
N VAL A 84 14.65 0.08 -13.62
CA VAL A 84 15.93 0.72 -13.33
C VAL A 84 16.05 1.08 -11.84
N ALA A 85 14.98 1.62 -11.25
CA ALA A 85 14.97 2.02 -9.85
C ALA A 85 15.09 0.81 -8.91
N THR A 86 14.36 -0.29 -9.18
CA THR A 86 14.48 -1.53 -8.39
C THR A 86 15.85 -2.19 -8.53
N LEU A 87 16.42 -2.20 -9.74
CA LEU A 87 17.76 -2.72 -9.97
C LEU A 87 18.82 -1.90 -9.21
N LEU A 88 18.77 -0.57 -9.33
CA LEU A 88 19.68 0.32 -8.60
C LEU A 88 19.51 0.18 -7.09
N LEU A 89 18.28 0.00 -6.62
CA LEU A 89 17.99 -0.19 -5.20
C LEU A 89 18.67 -1.44 -4.65
N ALA A 90 18.70 -2.54 -5.43
CA ALA A 90 19.40 -3.75 -5.02
C ALA A 90 20.87 -3.49 -4.66
N PHE A 91 21.57 -2.61 -5.38
CA PHE A 91 22.98 -2.30 -5.12
C PHE A 91 23.19 -1.14 -4.14
N LEU A 92 22.27 -0.18 -4.09
CA LEU A 92 22.47 1.11 -3.42
C LEU A 92 21.65 1.28 -2.13
N TRP A 93 20.85 0.29 -1.72
CA TRP A 93 19.98 0.42 -0.54
C TRP A 93 20.72 0.77 0.75
N ASN A 94 21.95 0.27 0.95
CA ASN A 94 22.75 0.51 2.15
C ASN A 94 23.67 1.74 2.03
N TYR A 95 23.63 2.46 0.90
CA TYR A 95 24.45 3.66 0.71
C TYR A 95 23.92 4.81 1.55
N THR A 96 24.79 5.39 2.39
CA THR A 96 24.45 6.51 3.26
C THR A 96 25.23 7.77 2.85
N SER A 97 24.60 8.93 3.00
CA SER A 97 25.26 10.22 2.83
C SER A 97 24.82 11.21 3.91
N PRO A 98 25.69 12.16 4.32
CA PRO A 98 25.36 13.12 5.36
C PRO A 98 24.44 14.23 4.82
N ILE A 99 23.25 14.38 5.41
CA ILE A 99 22.37 15.54 5.20
C ILE A 99 22.19 16.25 6.55
N ALA A 100 22.37 17.58 6.57
CA ALA A 100 22.23 18.39 7.79
C ALA A 100 23.02 17.84 9.01
N GLY A 101 24.18 17.23 8.76
CA GLY A 101 25.06 16.68 9.78
C GLY A 101 24.65 15.29 10.32
N ARG A 102 23.59 14.66 9.80
CA ARG A 102 23.19 13.28 10.15
C ARG A 102 23.31 12.36 8.94
N PRO A 103 23.72 11.08 9.13
CA PRO A 103 23.73 10.11 8.05
C PRO A 103 22.28 9.78 7.65
N HIS A 104 22.02 9.77 6.35
CA HIS A 104 20.72 9.41 5.79
C HIS A 104 20.88 8.40 4.65
N SER A 105 19.93 7.49 4.50
CA SER A 105 19.87 6.50 3.40
C SER A 105 19.37 7.14 2.09
N THR A 106 20.03 8.22 1.68
CA THR A 106 19.61 9.08 0.55
C THR A 106 19.34 8.33 -0.74
N ALA A 107 20.17 7.33 -1.09
CA ALA A 107 19.95 6.51 -2.27
C ALA A 107 18.66 5.69 -2.15
N PHE A 108 18.45 5.04 -1.01
CA PHE A 108 17.23 4.29 -0.71
C PHE A 108 15.99 5.18 -0.77
N LEU A 109 16.00 6.35 -0.12
CA LEU A 109 14.86 7.28 -0.09
C LEU A 109 14.52 7.83 -1.48
N LEU A 110 15.54 8.21 -2.27
CA LEU A 110 15.34 8.72 -3.63
C LEU A 110 14.81 7.63 -4.57
N LEU A 111 15.36 6.42 -4.50
CA LEU A 111 14.88 5.30 -5.31
C LEU A 111 13.46 4.89 -4.89
N THR A 112 13.15 4.92 -3.59
CA THR A 112 11.79 4.71 -3.07
C THR A 112 10.81 5.73 -3.64
N PHE A 113 11.20 7.01 -3.81
CA PHE A 113 10.36 8.00 -4.49
C PHE A 113 10.05 7.61 -5.94
N PHE A 114 11.04 7.16 -6.71
CA PHE A 114 10.80 6.70 -8.08
C PHE A 114 9.92 5.44 -8.12
N LEU A 115 10.12 4.50 -7.20
CA LEU A 115 9.29 3.30 -7.09
C LEU A 115 7.84 3.65 -6.71
N ALA A 116 7.66 4.55 -5.75
CA ALA A 116 6.33 5.06 -5.40
C ALA A 116 5.69 5.80 -6.58
N LEU A 117 6.46 6.58 -7.33
CA LEU A 117 5.96 7.29 -8.51
C LEU A 117 5.46 6.29 -9.56
N VAL A 118 6.20 5.20 -9.75
CA VAL A 118 5.82 4.10 -10.64
C VAL A 118 4.54 3.43 -10.16
N ASP A 119 4.45 3.04 -8.90
CA ASP A 119 3.31 2.31 -8.36
C ASP A 119 2.02 3.16 -8.29
N CYS A 120 2.15 4.43 -7.90
CA CYS A 120 1.02 5.36 -7.92
C CYS A 120 0.56 5.61 -9.37
N THR A 121 1.48 5.82 -10.31
CA THR A 121 1.13 6.12 -11.72
C THR A 121 0.64 4.90 -12.49
N SER A 122 1.16 3.71 -12.20
CA SER A 122 0.73 2.45 -12.82
C SER A 122 -0.75 2.19 -12.56
N SER A 123 -1.20 2.47 -11.34
CA SER A 123 -2.60 2.40 -10.91
C SER A 123 -3.51 3.17 -11.89
N VAL A 124 -3.12 4.38 -12.30
CA VAL A 124 -3.94 5.23 -13.18
C VAL A 124 -3.77 4.93 -14.68
N THR A 125 -2.70 4.24 -15.08
CA THR A 125 -2.32 4.08 -16.50
C THR A 125 -2.50 2.67 -17.03
N PHE A 126 -2.33 1.64 -16.20
CA PHE A 126 -2.37 0.23 -16.63
C PHE A 126 -3.79 -0.21 -16.98
N LEU A 127 -4.75 0.24 -16.19
CA LEU A 127 -6.15 -0.14 -16.33
C LEU A 127 -6.80 0.40 -17.61
N PRO A 128 -6.66 1.70 -17.99
CA PRO A 128 -7.11 2.20 -19.30
C PRO A 128 -6.57 1.37 -20.48
N PHE A 129 -5.31 0.94 -20.43
CA PHE A 129 -4.75 0.04 -21.43
C PHE A 129 -5.44 -1.34 -21.43
N MET A 130 -5.66 -1.93 -20.26
CA MET A 130 -6.32 -3.24 -20.14
C MET A 130 -7.77 -3.22 -20.62
N MET A 131 -8.46 -2.07 -20.53
CA MET A 131 -9.82 -1.88 -21.06
C MET A 131 -9.90 -1.94 -22.59
N GLN A 132 -8.77 -1.87 -23.30
CA GLN A 132 -8.68 -2.06 -24.77
C GLN A 132 -8.66 -3.54 -25.18
N LEU A 133 -8.50 -4.46 -24.21
CA LEU A 133 -8.55 -5.89 -24.40
C LEU A 133 -9.93 -6.45 -23.99
N GLN A 134 -10.17 -7.74 -24.23
CA GLN A 134 -11.44 -8.37 -23.85
C GLN A 134 -11.66 -8.29 -22.32
N PRO A 135 -12.90 -8.05 -21.84
CA PRO A 135 -13.20 -7.87 -20.42
C PRO A 135 -12.74 -9.02 -19.51
N GLN A 136 -12.67 -10.25 -20.04
CA GLN A 136 -12.18 -11.42 -19.30
C GLN A 136 -10.74 -11.29 -18.80
N TYR A 137 -9.92 -10.44 -19.41
CA TYR A 137 -8.53 -10.23 -18.99
C TYR A 137 -8.40 -9.20 -17.85
N LEU A 138 -9.41 -8.34 -17.63
CA LEU A 138 -9.42 -7.38 -16.53
C LEU A 138 -9.46 -8.08 -15.17
N THR A 139 -10.29 -9.13 -15.03
CA THR A 139 -10.35 -9.93 -13.78
C THR A 139 -8.99 -10.55 -13.45
N THR A 140 -8.27 -10.99 -14.48
CA THR A 140 -6.95 -11.60 -14.32
C THR A 140 -5.85 -10.59 -14.00
N PHE A 141 -5.96 -9.37 -14.54
CA PHE A 141 -5.12 -8.25 -14.15
C PHE A 141 -5.26 -7.93 -12.66
N PHE A 142 -6.48 -7.86 -12.13
CA PHE A 142 -6.71 -7.62 -10.71
C PHE A 142 -6.21 -8.75 -9.80
N ILE A 143 -6.29 -10.00 -10.25
CA ILE A 143 -5.63 -11.12 -9.55
C ILE A 143 -4.12 -10.88 -9.49
N GLY A 144 -3.53 -10.44 -10.60
CA GLY A 144 -2.12 -10.03 -10.66
C GLY A 144 -1.78 -8.92 -9.67
N GLU A 145 -2.58 -7.85 -9.63
CA GLU A 145 -2.43 -6.75 -8.67
C GLU A 145 -2.47 -7.26 -7.22
N GLY A 146 -3.37 -8.18 -6.89
CA GLY A 146 -3.38 -8.84 -5.57
C GLY A 146 -2.11 -9.66 -5.29
N LEU A 147 -1.58 -10.35 -6.30
CA LEU A 147 -0.34 -11.13 -6.20
C LEU A 147 0.89 -10.25 -5.99
N SER A 148 0.83 -8.96 -6.33
CA SER A 148 1.93 -8.01 -6.12
C SER A 148 2.32 -7.85 -4.64
N GLY A 149 1.39 -8.05 -3.71
CA GLY A 149 1.66 -8.06 -2.27
C GLY A 149 1.95 -9.46 -1.74
N LEU A 150 1.26 -10.47 -2.27
CA LEU A 150 1.40 -11.86 -1.81
C LEU A 150 2.77 -12.46 -2.13
N ILE A 151 3.28 -12.26 -3.36
CA ILE A 151 4.55 -12.87 -3.78
C ILE A 151 5.73 -12.34 -2.95
N PRO A 152 5.94 -11.01 -2.80
CA PRO A 152 6.98 -10.48 -1.93
C PRO A 152 6.84 -10.95 -0.48
N ALA A 153 5.61 -11.01 0.06
CA ALA A 153 5.38 -11.45 1.43
C ALA A 153 5.81 -12.91 1.65
N LEU A 154 5.53 -13.81 0.70
CA LEU A 154 5.98 -15.21 0.78
C LEU A 154 7.51 -15.33 0.67
N ILE A 155 8.12 -14.51 -0.19
CA ILE A 155 9.58 -14.44 -0.32
C ILE A 155 10.21 -13.97 0.99
N ALA A 156 9.71 -12.89 1.59
CA ALA A 156 10.19 -12.35 2.85
C ALA A 156 10.01 -13.35 4.01
N LEU A 157 8.88 -14.08 4.05
CA LEU A 157 8.67 -15.16 5.01
C LEU A 157 9.71 -16.28 4.87
N GLY A 158 10.02 -16.69 3.63
CA GLY A 158 11.09 -17.66 3.34
C GLY A 158 12.50 -17.13 3.65
N GLN A 159 12.70 -15.81 3.55
CA GLN A 159 13.94 -15.13 3.92
C GLN A 159 14.26 -15.31 5.41
N GLY A 160 13.25 -15.56 6.25
CA GLY A 160 13.45 -15.70 7.69
C GLY A 160 13.98 -14.42 8.32
N ALA A 161 13.60 -13.28 7.73
CA ALA A 161 14.00 -11.96 8.14
C ALA A 161 13.54 -11.66 9.58
N GLY A 162 14.47 -11.24 10.45
CA GLY A 162 14.11 -10.71 11.76
C GLY A 162 14.07 -11.69 12.93
N ILE A 163 14.89 -12.73 12.94
CA ILE A 163 15.11 -13.50 14.19
C ILE A 163 16.09 -12.72 15.06
N SER A 164 15.63 -12.20 16.19
CA SER A 164 16.46 -11.55 17.21
C SER A 164 16.72 -12.51 18.36
N SER A 165 17.97 -12.58 18.82
CA SER A 165 18.39 -13.32 20.02
C SER A 165 19.00 -12.36 21.01
N CYS A 166 18.77 -12.57 22.31
CA CYS A 166 19.39 -11.77 23.35
C CYS A 166 20.74 -12.35 23.73
N ALA A 167 21.81 -11.59 23.47
CA ALA A 167 23.16 -11.95 23.84
C ALA A 167 23.62 -11.11 25.03
N ASN A 168 24.36 -11.73 25.96
CA ASN A 168 24.93 -11.02 27.10
C ASN A 168 26.26 -10.37 26.69
N VAL A 169 26.28 -9.05 26.54
CA VAL A 169 27.47 -8.29 26.13
C VAL A 169 28.14 -7.73 27.37
N THR A 170 29.46 -7.94 27.47
CA THR A 170 30.28 -7.40 28.56
C THR A 170 30.79 -6.02 28.18
N ARG A 171 30.40 -4.99 28.94
CA ARG A 171 30.89 -3.63 28.76
C ARG A 171 31.73 -3.23 29.97
N VAL A 172 32.97 -2.82 29.74
CA VAL A 172 33.81 -2.21 30.78
C VAL A 172 33.40 -0.75 30.87
N VAL A 173 32.94 -0.31 32.04
CA VAL A 173 32.47 1.05 32.27
C VAL A 173 33.27 1.65 33.41
N ASN A 174 33.78 2.87 33.23
CA ASN A 174 34.54 3.58 34.24
C ASN A 174 33.55 4.35 35.11
N VAL A 175 33.25 3.81 36.29
CA VAL A 175 32.34 4.44 37.24
C VAL A 175 33.16 5.34 38.15
N THR A 176 32.90 6.64 38.10
CA THR A 176 33.47 7.62 39.04
C THR A 176 32.60 7.64 40.29
N THR A 177 33.16 7.18 41.41
CA THR A 177 32.50 7.29 42.73
C THR A 177 33.36 8.17 43.62
N GLY A 178 33.02 9.46 43.72
CA GLY A 178 33.87 10.45 44.39
C GLY A 178 35.08 10.86 43.52
N ASN A 179 36.30 10.82 44.07
CA ASN A 179 37.54 11.15 43.36
C ASN A 179 38.22 9.94 42.68
N GLU A 180 37.65 8.74 42.80
CA GLU A 180 38.22 7.51 42.24
C GLU A 180 37.41 7.03 41.04
N THR A 181 38.10 6.78 39.94
CA THR A 181 37.59 6.08 38.76
C THR A 181 37.82 4.58 38.95
N VAL A 182 36.75 3.80 39.11
CA VAL A 182 36.84 2.34 39.21
C VAL A 182 36.33 1.73 37.90
N GLU A 183 37.17 0.92 37.25
CA GLU A 183 36.74 0.12 36.09
C GLU A 183 35.83 -1.02 36.57
N THR A 184 34.56 -0.96 36.18
CA THR A 184 33.55 -1.95 36.56
C THR A 184 33.00 -2.62 35.30
N THR A 185 32.91 -3.95 35.30
CA THR A 185 32.28 -4.71 34.22
C THR A 185 30.78 -4.78 34.43
N ILE A 186 30.00 -4.22 33.50
CA ILE A 186 28.53 -4.34 33.48
C ILE A 186 28.14 -5.35 32.40
N PHE A 187 27.24 -6.26 32.74
CA PHE A 187 26.60 -7.17 31.81
C PHE A 187 25.32 -6.52 31.30
N GLN A 188 25.24 -6.25 29.99
CA GLN A 188 24.05 -5.70 29.36
C GLN A 188 23.55 -6.68 28.30
N LEU A 189 22.26 -7.01 28.35
CA LEU A 189 21.61 -7.78 27.31
C LEU A 189 21.39 -6.86 26.10
N GLU A 190 21.97 -7.21 24.95
CA GLU A 190 21.74 -6.51 23.69
C GLU A 190 21.03 -7.44 22.70
N THR A 191 20.24 -6.83 21.82
CA THR A 191 19.61 -7.50 20.69
C THR A 191 20.63 -7.87 19.62
N LEU A 192 20.88 -9.17 19.45
CA LEU A 192 21.64 -9.70 18.33
C LEU A 192 20.69 -10.13 17.21
N TYR A 193 20.79 -9.48 16.06
CA TYR A 193 20.03 -9.85 14.87
C TYR A 193 20.74 -10.99 14.14
N LEU A 194 20.05 -12.13 13.99
CA LEU A 194 20.55 -13.24 13.20
C LEU A 194 20.45 -12.89 11.71
N PRO A 195 21.44 -13.31 10.89
CA PRO A 195 21.40 -13.07 9.46
C PRO A 195 20.22 -13.80 8.83
N ALA A 196 19.55 -13.13 7.90
CA ALA A 196 18.48 -13.76 7.13
C ALA A 196 19.04 -14.84 6.18
N ASN A 197 18.20 -15.79 5.77
CA ASN A 197 18.60 -16.92 4.91
C ASN A 197 19.23 -16.47 3.58
N PHE A 198 18.79 -15.32 3.08
CA PHE A 198 19.42 -14.59 1.98
C PHE A 198 19.38 -13.08 2.25
N SER A 199 20.30 -12.34 1.63
CA SER A 199 20.44 -10.91 1.86
C SER A 199 19.36 -10.07 1.15
N THR A 200 19.11 -8.87 1.67
CA THR A 200 18.23 -7.86 1.07
C THR A 200 18.60 -7.49 -0.37
N PHE A 201 19.88 -7.67 -0.75
CA PHE A 201 20.32 -7.59 -2.15
C PHE A 201 19.58 -8.58 -3.06
N PHE A 202 19.50 -9.86 -2.67
CA PHE A 202 18.81 -10.90 -3.44
C PHE A 202 17.29 -10.66 -3.45
N PHE A 203 16.73 -10.17 -2.34
CA PHE A 203 15.33 -9.77 -2.28
C PHE A 203 15.01 -8.73 -3.37
N PHE A 204 15.74 -7.61 -3.41
CA PHE A 204 15.52 -6.57 -4.42
C PHE A 204 15.84 -7.01 -5.84
N LEU A 205 16.79 -7.94 -6.04
CA LEU A 205 17.02 -8.57 -7.36
C LEU A 205 15.77 -9.34 -7.82
N LEU A 206 15.12 -10.09 -6.93
CA LEU A 206 13.88 -10.81 -7.24
C LEU A 206 12.73 -9.84 -7.56
N MET A 207 12.63 -8.72 -6.84
CA MET A 207 11.70 -7.64 -7.18
C MET A 207 11.97 -7.06 -8.58
N THR A 208 13.24 -6.89 -8.93
CA THR A 208 13.66 -6.45 -10.28
C THR A 208 13.22 -7.44 -11.35
N VAL A 209 13.35 -8.75 -11.10
CA VAL A 209 12.88 -9.80 -12.01
C VAL A 209 11.37 -9.70 -12.23
N MET A 210 10.59 -9.46 -11.18
CA MET A 210 9.14 -9.26 -11.32
C MET A 210 8.79 -8.00 -12.12
N MET A 211 9.51 -6.90 -11.93
CA MET A 211 9.33 -5.68 -12.73
C MET A 211 9.71 -5.89 -14.21
N LEU A 212 10.78 -6.64 -14.48
CA LEU A 212 11.15 -7.05 -15.84
C LEU A 212 10.08 -7.94 -16.47
N ALA A 213 9.52 -8.88 -15.70
CA ALA A 213 8.43 -9.72 -16.16
C ALA A 213 7.18 -8.89 -16.51
N CYS A 214 6.86 -7.86 -15.71
CA CYS A 214 5.80 -6.90 -16.03
C CYS A 214 6.08 -6.15 -17.36
N LEU A 215 7.30 -5.66 -17.57
CA LEU A 215 7.70 -4.98 -18.81
C LEU A 215 7.56 -5.89 -20.04
N LEU A 216 8.05 -7.13 -19.92
CA LEU A 216 7.94 -8.14 -20.97
C LEU A 216 6.48 -8.51 -21.24
N ALA A 217 5.68 -8.67 -20.18
CA ALA A 217 4.25 -8.95 -20.30
C ALA A 217 3.53 -7.84 -21.06
N PHE A 218 3.81 -6.58 -20.72
CA PHE A 218 3.28 -5.42 -21.42
C PHE A 218 3.70 -5.38 -22.90
N PHE A 219 4.98 -5.68 -23.19
CA PHE A 219 5.49 -5.75 -24.56
C PHE A 219 4.77 -6.79 -25.43
N PHE A 220 4.39 -7.93 -24.85
CA PHE A 220 3.59 -8.93 -25.57
C PHE A 220 2.10 -8.56 -25.66
N LEU A 221 1.53 -7.96 -24.62
CA LEU A 221 0.13 -7.49 -24.64
C LEU A 221 -0.10 -6.40 -25.68
N THR A 222 0.86 -5.49 -25.87
CA THR A 222 0.76 -4.43 -26.89
C THR A 222 0.73 -4.95 -28.33
N ARG A 223 1.18 -6.20 -28.57
CA ARG A 223 1.12 -6.87 -29.88
C ARG A 223 -0.14 -7.69 -30.11
N GLN A 224 -1.00 -7.82 -29.11
CA GLN A 224 -2.27 -8.53 -29.27
C GLN A 224 -3.28 -7.66 -30.06
N PRO A 225 -4.16 -8.27 -30.87
CA PRO A 225 -5.19 -7.54 -31.57
C PRO A 225 -6.13 -6.85 -30.57
N LYS A 226 -6.29 -5.54 -30.71
CA LYS A 226 -7.19 -4.74 -29.88
C LYS A 226 -8.62 -4.92 -30.40
N VAL A 227 -9.53 -5.33 -29.53
CA VAL A 227 -10.95 -5.49 -29.86
C VAL A 227 -11.70 -4.29 -29.27
N TRP A 228 -11.84 -3.23 -30.08
CA TRP A 228 -12.46 -1.98 -29.65
C TRP A 228 -13.99 -2.12 -29.44
N GLU A 229 -14.64 -3.03 -30.17
CA GLU A 229 -16.11 -3.10 -30.27
C GLU A 229 -16.81 -3.87 -29.13
N LEU A 230 -16.15 -4.80 -28.43
CA LEU A 230 -16.79 -5.57 -27.32
C LEU A 230 -16.69 -4.88 -25.95
N SER A 231 -15.73 -3.97 -25.78
CA SER A 231 -15.47 -3.30 -24.50
C SER A 231 -16.61 -2.33 -24.11
N GLN A 232 -17.19 -1.63 -25.08
CA GLN A 232 -18.31 -0.69 -24.82
C GLN A 232 -19.66 -1.39 -24.55
N GLN A 233 -19.90 -2.59 -25.09
CA GLN A 233 -21.20 -3.28 -24.91
C GLN A 233 -21.28 -4.12 -23.62
N GLN A 234 -20.14 -4.57 -23.07
CA GLN A 234 -20.08 -5.31 -21.80
C GLN A 234 -19.78 -4.45 -20.56
N LEU A 235 -19.92 -3.12 -20.66
CA LEU A 235 -19.81 -2.17 -19.55
C LEU A 235 -20.79 -2.44 -18.38
N VAL A 236 -21.69 -3.42 -18.49
CA VAL A 236 -22.81 -3.63 -17.54
C VAL A 236 -22.68 -4.81 -16.56
N PRO A 237 -21.99 -5.95 -16.79
CA PRO A 237 -21.97 -7.02 -15.78
C PRO A 237 -20.67 -7.23 -14.98
N SER A 238 -19.51 -6.67 -15.36
CA SER A 238 -18.22 -7.12 -14.81
C SER A 238 -17.43 -5.99 -14.12
N SER A 239 -17.88 -5.52 -12.95
CA SER A 239 -17.26 -4.38 -12.27
C SER A 239 -17.09 -4.51 -10.75
N ILE A 240 -16.56 -5.66 -10.31
CA ILE A 240 -16.37 -5.95 -8.87
C ILE A 240 -14.93 -5.62 -8.37
N VAL A 241 -14.08 -4.92 -9.14
CA VAL A 241 -12.73 -4.55 -8.65
C VAL A 241 -12.29 -3.12 -8.96
N LEU A 242 -13.17 -2.28 -9.48
CA LEU A 242 -12.83 -0.89 -9.84
C LEU A 242 -13.04 0.07 -8.65
N SER A 243 -12.29 -0.12 -7.56
CA SER A 243 -12.26 0.86 -6.46
C SER A 243 -11.08 1.84 -6.55
N SER A 244 -10.43 1.98 -7.70
CA SER A 244 -9.40 3.04 -7.86
C SER A 244 -9.55 3.91 -9.11
N PHE A 245 -10.36 3.56 -10.14
CA PHE A 245 -10.38 4.32 -11.39
C PHE A 245 -11.69 4.24 -12.19
N ASP A 246 -12.55 5.24 -12.06
CA ASP A 246 -13.23 5.77 -13.25
C ASP A 246 -12.90 7.26 -13.30
N GLN A 247 -11.93 7.59 -14.16
CA GLN A 247 -11.53 8.95 -14.51
C GLN A 247 -11.62 9.16 -16.04
N MET A 248 -12.80 9.60 -16.44
CA MET A 248 -13.26 10.45 -17.53
C MET A 248 -12.97 10.01 -18.99
N SER A 249 -14.05 9.61 -19.66
CA SER A 249 -14.43 9.90 -21.05
C SER A 249 -15.97 9.83 -21.09
N ASP A 250 -16.79 10.69 -21.69
CA ASP A 250 -16.65 11.69 -22.74
C ASP A 250 -17.85 12.67 -22.65
N GLU A 251 -17.66 13.97 -22.89
CA GLU A 251 -18.75 14.89 -23.26
C GLU A 251 -18.27 15.82 -24.38
N GLY A 252 -18.85 15.66 -25.57
CA GLY A 252 -18.56 16.47 -26.76
C GLY A 252 -19.68 16.45 -27.82
N ALA A 253 -20.67 17.31 -27.60
CA ALA A 253 -21.50 18.09 -28.55
C ALA A 253 -22.06 17.51 -29.88
N SER A 254 -23.41 17.53 -30.03
CA SER A 254 -24.18 18.23 -31.11
C SER A 254 -25.69 17.91 -31.01
N THR A 255 -26.58 18.89 -30.76
CA THR A 255 -27.46 19.60 -31.72
C THR A 255 -28.83 18.92 -31.99
N GLN A 256 -29.88 19.75 -31.92
CA GLN A 256 -31.34 19.52 -32.05
C GLN A 256 -31.79 18.65 -33.24
N LEU A 257 -32.83 17.81 -33.06
CA LEU A 257 -34.12 17.88 -33.79
C LEU A 257 -35.18 16.90 -33.22
N SER A 258 -36.44 17.31 -33.32
CA SER A 258 -37.69 16.67 -32.86
C SER A 258 -38.21 15.57 -33.81
N ALA A 259 -38.84 14.51 -33.29
CA ALA A 259 -40.03 13.82 -33.84
C ALA A 259 -40.40 12.58 -33.00
N GLY A 260 -41.69 12.34 -32.76
CA GLY A 260 -42.20 11.37 -31.77
C GLY A 260 -42.81 10.04 -32.27
N CYS A 261 -43.34 9.31 -31.28
CA CYS A 261 -44.32 8.19 -31.27
C CYS A 261 -43.80 6.75 -31.52
N PRO A 262 -44.53 5.69 -31.08
CA PRO A 262 -45.04 5.37 -29.75
C PRO A 262 -44.70 3.91 -29.29
N GLU A 263 -45.25 3.49 -28.15
CA GLU A 263 -45.11 2.21 -27.41
C GLU A 263 -45.12 0.91 -28.26
N ASP A 264 -44.35 -0.10 -27.82
CA ASP A 264 -44.83 -1.33 -27.15
C ASP A 264 -43.94 -2.55 -27.47
N SER A 265 -43.39 -3.21 -26.46
CA SER A 265 -43.15 -4.67 -26.38
C SER A 265 -42.29 -5.05 -25.16
N LYS A 266 -42.92 -5.83 -24.27
CA LYS A 266 -42.31 -6.49 -23.11
C LYS A 266 -41.23 -7.51 -23.54
N GLY A 267 -40.05 -7.42 -22.92
CA GLY A 267 -39.01 -8.44 -22.87
C GLY A 267 -38.47 -8.60 -21.44
N PRO A 268 -37.88 -9.75 -21.08
CA PRO A 268 -37.82 -10.23 -19.70
C PRO A 268 -36.63 -9.65 -18.92
N GLY A 269 -36.95 -8.93 -17.84
CA GLY A 269 -36.22 -9.00 -16.57
C GLY A 269 -34.73 -8.67 -16.56
N ASP A 270 -34.30 -7.57 -17.17
CA ASP A 270 -33.02 -6.95 -16.79
C ASP A 270 -33.17 -6.34 -15.39
N ILE A 271 -32.47 -6.89 -14.40
CA ILE A 271 -32.29 -6.28 -13.08
C ILE A 271 -31.42 -5.05 -13.29
N LEU A 272 -32.07 -3.94 -13.67
CA LEU A 272 -31.47 -2.62 -13.67
C LEU A 272 -30.93 -2.35 -12.25
N PRO A 273 -29.66 -1.98 -12.06
CA PRO A 273 -29.20 -1.59 -10.74
C PRO A 273 -30.03 -0.38 -10.31
N GLU A 274 -30.84 -0.59 -9.27
CA GLU A 274 -31.70 0.43 -8.68
C GLU A 274 -30.83 1.68 -8.41
N LYS A 275 -31.13 2.80 -9.07
CA LYS A 275 -30.47 4.09 -8.81
C LYS A 275 -30.92 4.57 -7.42
N VAL A 276 -30.29 4.04 -6.37
CA VAL A 276 -30.57 4.45 -5.00
C VAL A 276 -30.14 5.90 -4.82
N SER A 277 -31.11 6.80 -4.68
CA SER A 277 -30.85 8.22 -4.41
C SER A 277 -30.43 8.43 -2.96
N TYR A 278 -29.12 8.48 -2.71
CA TYR A 278 -28.59 8.88 -1.41
C TYR A 278 -28.75 10.40 -1.20
N PRO A 279 -29.34 10.85 -0.08
CA PRO A 279 -29.33 12.26 0.30
C PRO A 279 -27.91 12.77 0.50
N LEU A 280 -27.69 14.07 0.27
CA LEU A 280 -26.38 14.73 0.31
C LEU A 280 -25.58 14.47 1.60
N GLY A 281 -26.27 14.38 2.75
CA GLY A 281 -25.64 14.05 4.03
C GLY A 281 -25.03 12.64 4.08
N LYS A 282 -25.69 11.64 3.50
CA LYS A 282 -25.14 10.27 3.41
C LYS A 282 -23.95 10.20 2.47
N LEU A 283 -23.99 10.96 1.37
CA LEU A 283 -22.88 11.04 0.42
C LEU A 283 -21.65 11.71 1.05
N THR A 284 -21.87 12.83 1.76
CA THR A 284 -20.81 13.53 2.50
C THR A 284 -20.19 12.63 3.56
N PHE A 285 -21.02 11.88 4.29
CA PHE A 285 -20.54 10.89 5.25
C PHE A 285 -19.64 9.83 4.60
N ILE A 286 -20.02 9.28 3.45
CA ILE A 286 -19.21 8.28 2.73
C ILE A 286 -17.84 8.87 2.34
N TYR A 287 -17.80 10.09 1.79
CA TYR A 287 -16.52 10.74 1.44
C TYR A 287 -15.63 11.01 2.65
N LEU A 288 -16.20 11.51 3.75
CA LEU A 288 -15.47 11.72 4.99
C LEU A 288 -14.94 10.40 5.56
N LEU A 289 -15.74 9.33 5.51
CA LEU A 289 -15.35 7.98 5.91
C LEU A 289 -14.17 7.48 5.08
N ILE A 290 -14.20 7.65 3.75
CA ILE A 290 -13.10 7.23 2.87
C ILE A 290 -11.83 8.01 3.18
N ALA A 291 -11.91 9.33 3.30
CA ALA A 291 -10.76 10.16 3.64
C ALA A 291 -10.16 9.75 5.00
N TRP A 292 -11.02 9.51 6.00
CA TRP A 292 -10.61 9.07 7.33
C TRP A 292 -9.94 7.69 7.32
N VAL A 293 -10.58 6.70 6.70
CA VAL A 293 -10.05 5.33 6.60
C VAL A 293 -8.73 5.32 5.82
N SER A 294 -8.61 6.13 4.77
CA SER A 294 -7.37 6.25 3.99
C SER A 294 -6.27 6.96 4.77
N ALA A 295 -6.61 7.98 5.56
CA ALA A 295 -5.65 8.60 6.47
C ALA A 295 -5.08 7.58 7.46
N LEU A 296 -5.93 6.73 8.04
CA LEU A 296 -5.49 5.69 8.98
C LEU A 296 -4.64 4.62 8.30
N THR A 297 -5.10 4.07 7.17
CA THR A 297 -4.49 2.89 6.52
C THR A 297 -3.22 3.20 5.74
N ASN A 298 -3.09 4.40 5.17
CA ASN A 298 -1.96 4.74 4.30
C ASN A 298 -1.01 5.79 4.90
N GLY A 299 -1.46 6.54 5.91
CA GLY A 299 -0.67 7.63 6.51
C GLY A 299 -0.30 7.35 7.95
N VAL A 300 -1.32 7.29 8.81
CA VAL A 300 -1.13 7.38 10.26
C VAL A 300 -0.48 6.13 10.83
N LEU A 301 -1.10 4.97 10.62
CA LEU A 301 -0.66 3.72 11.24
C LEU A 301 0.65 3.19 10.63
N PRO A 302 0.82 3.15 9.29
CA PRO A 302 2.08 2.68 8.69
C PRO A 302 3.30 3.43 9.21
N SER A 303 3.18 4.73 9.48
CA SER A 303 4.26 5.57 10.02
C SER A 303 4.75 5.13 11.40
N VAL A 304 3.93 4.42 12.18
CA VAL A 304 4.25 4.00 13.55
C VAL A 304 4.30 2.48 13.73
N GLN A 305 4.24 1.72 12.63
CA GLN A 305 4.19 0.26 12.69
C GLN A 305 5.42 -0.32 13.40
N SER A 306 6.61 0.23 13.12
CA SER A 306 7.88 -0.07 13.81
C SER A 306 7.73 0.05 15.33
N TYR A 307 7.24 1.18 15.84
CA TYR A 307 7.05 1.42 17.27
C TYR A 307 6.02 0.50 17.92
N SER A 308 5.03 0.03 17.17
CA SER A 308 4.04 -0.89 17.72
C SER A 308 4.53 -2.34 17.77
N CYS A 309 5.38 -2.78 16.83
CA CYS A 309 5.72 -4.18 16.66
C CYS A 309 7.12 -4.56 17.16
N LEU A 310 8.12 -3.69 16.94
CA LEU A 310 9.51 -3.98 17.32
C LEU A 310 9.72 -4.18 18.83
N PRO A 311 8.96 -3.55 19.74
CA PRO A 311 9.04 -3.89 21.16
C PRO A 311 8.69 -5.35 21.50
N TYR A 312 7.94 -6.05 20.64
CA TYR A 312 7.65 -7.50 20.75
C TYR A 312 8.64 -8.37 19.97
N GLY A 313 9.62 -7.75 19.31
CA GLY A 313 10.66 -8.43 18.56
C GLY A 313 10.47 -8.33 17.05
N ASN A 314 11.55 -8.60 16.32
CA ASN A 314 11.56 -8.48 14.86
C ASN A 314 10.65 -9.52 14.18
N THR A 315 10.44 -10.69 14.80
CA THR A 315 9.54 -11.73 14.28
C THR A 315 8.09 -11.25 14.26
N ALA A 316 7.63 -10.59 15.33
CA ALA A 316 6.31 -9.98 15.40
C ALA A 316 6.15 -8.88 14.34
N TYR A 317 7.16 -8.03 14.15
CA TYR A 317 7.13 -7.01 13.11
C TYR A 317 7.09 -7.61 11.70
N HIS A 318 7.91 -8.62 11.43
CA HIS A 318 7.94 -9.31 10.16
C HIS A 318 6.61 -9.99 9.83
N LEU A 319 6.02 -10.72 10.80
CA LEU A 319 4.71 -11.34 10.63
C LEU A 319 3.61 -10.29 10.44
N ALA A 320 3.62 -9.20 11.22
CA ALA A 320 2.64 -8.13 11.08
C ALA A 320 2.70 -7.46 9.69
N ALA A 321 3.90 -7.13 9.20
CA ALA A 321 4.09 -6.52 7.88
C ALA A 321 3.66 -7.46 6.74
N THR A 322 4.14 -8.71 6.75
CA THR A 322 3.83 -9.70 5.70
C THR A 322 2.35 -10.10 5.66
N LEU A 323 1.76 -10.47 6.81
CA LEU A 323 0.36 -10.90 6.85
C LEU A 323 -0.60 -9.74 6.59
N SER A 324 -0.28 -8.52 7.00
CA SER A 324 -1.10 -7.34 6.68
C SER A 324 -1.07 -7.03 5.19
N SER A 325 0.09 -7.14 4.53
CA SER A 325 0.18 -6.97 3.07
C SER A 325 -0.64 -8.02 2.31
N MET A 326 -0.79 -9.24 2.85
CA MET A 326 -1.65 -10.29 2.29
C MET A 326 -3.15 -10.05 2.57
N ALA A 327 -3.48 -9.36 3.66
CA ALA A 327 -4.86 -9.12 4.06
C ALA A 327 -5.63 -8.22 3.08
N ASN A 328 -4.94 -7.28 2.41
CA ASN A 328 -5.58 -6.37 1.45
C ASN A 328 -6.11 -7.08 0.19
N PRO A 329 -5.32 -7.92 -0.54
CA PRO A 329 -5.84 -8.77 -1.61
C PRO A 329 -6.96 -9.71 -1.17
N LEU A 330 -6.84 -10.29 0.02
CA LEU A 330 -7.87 -11.19 0.57
C LEU A 330 -9.18 -10.43 0.84
N ALA A 331 -9.11 -9.22 1.40
CA ALA A 331 -10.27 -8.37 1.61
C ALA A 331 -10.97 -8.00 0.29
N CYS A 332 -10.20 -7.78 -0.78
CA CYS A 332 -10.76 -7.56 -2.12
C CYS A 332 -11.52 -8.80 -2.62
N ILE A 333 -10.97 -10.01 -2.47
CA ILE A 333 -11.66 -11.27 -2.84
C ILE A 333 -12.93 -11.45 -2.02
N VAL A 334 -12.86 -11.21 -0.70
CA VAL A 334 -14.03 -11.30 0.19
C VAL A 334 -15.11 -10.29 -0.20
N ALA A 335 -14.73 -9.06 -0.56
CA ALA A 335 -15.65 -8.05 -1.06
C ALA A 335 -16.31 -8.46 -2.39
N MET A 336 -15.61 -9.21 -3.24
CA MET A 336 -16.20 -9.76 -4.46
C MET A 336 -17.23 -10.85 -4.18
N LEU A 337 -16.96 -11.73 -3.22
CA LEU A 337 -17.82 -12.87 -2.88
C LEU A 337 -19.01 -12.47 -2.01
N LEU A 338 -18.83 -11.48 -1.15
CA LEU A 338 -19.81 -11.01 -0.17
C LEU A 338 -19.98 -9.48 -0.25
N PRO A 339 -20.49 -8.94 -1.37
CA PRO A 339 -20.71 -7.51 -1.51
C PRO A 339 -21.89 -7.07 -0.63
N SER A 340 -21.62 -6.25 0.39
CA SER A 340 -22.67 -5.63 1.20
C SER A 340 -22.72 -4.12 1.01
N ARG A 341 -23.87 -3.60 0.57
CA ARG A 341 -24.10 -2.15 0.38
C ARG A 341 -24.69 -1.45 1.62
N SER A 342 -24.73 -2.14 2.75
CA SER A 342 -25.28 -1.59 3.99
C SER A 342 -24.33 -0.57 4.62
N LEU A 343 -24.76 0.70 4.66
CA LEU A 343 -24.00 1.77 5.32
C LEU A 343 -23.85 1.54 6.83
N ALA A 344 -24.81 0.86 7.46
CA ALA A 344 -24.72 0.50 8.87
C ALA A 344 -23.59 -0.52 9.10
N LEU A 345 -23.49 -1.55 8.25
CA LEU A 345 -22.40 -2.52 8.30
C LEU A 345 -21.05 -1.86 8.01
N LEU A 346 -21.00 -0.95 7.05
CA LEU A 346 -19.78 -0.21 6.73
C LEU A 346 -19.32 0.63 7.92
N GLY A 347 -20.25 1.30 8.60
CA GLY A 347 -20.00 2.03 9.83
C GLY A 347 -19.52 1.13 10.97
N THR A 348 -20.16 -0.03 11.19
CA THR A 348 -19.75 -0.95 12.26
C THR A 348 -18.37 -1.57 11.99
N LEU A 349 -18.07 -1.96 10.75
CA LEU A 349 -16.75 -2.46 10.35
C LEU A 349 -15.69 -1.37 10.48
N THR A 350 -16.01 -0.12 10.17
CA THR A 350 -15.10 1.02 10.37
C THR A 350 -14.79 1.21 11.85
N MET A 351 -15.80 1.16 12.72
CA MET A 351 -15.60 1.26 14.17
C MET A 351 -14.77 0.09 14.72
N ALA A 352 -15.00 -1.13 14.23
CA ALA A 352 -14.20 -2.30 14.59
C ALA A 352 -12.74 -2.14 14.15
N GLY A 353 -12.51 -1.75 12.89
CA GLY A 353 -11.18 -1.45 12.35
C GLY A 353 -10.46 -0.35 13.13
N MET A 354 -11.17 0.73 13.48
CA MET A 354 -10.65 1.78 14.35
C MET A 354 -10.30 1.28 15.75
N GLY A 355 -11.02 0.30 16.31
CA GLY A 355 -10.66 -0.34 17.57
C GLY A 355 -9.30 -1.01 17.51
N PHE A 356 -9.05 -1.81 16.46
CA PHE A 356 -7.72 -2.42 16.22
C PHE A 356 -6.64 -1.36 15.97
N GLY A 357 -6.93 -0.33 15.18
CA GLY A 357 -6.01 0.77 14.92
C GLY A 357 -5.67 1.58 16.18
N ALA A 358 -6.65 1.84 17.04
CA ALA A 358 -6.45 2.53 18.32
C ALA A 358 -5.59 1.69 19.27
N TYR A 359 -5.78 0.37 19.31
CA TYR A 359 -4.89 -0.52 20.04
C TYR A 359 -3.45 -0.44 19.50
N ASN A 360 -3.24 -0.57 18.18
CA ASN A 360 -1.91 -0.48 17.57
C ASN A 360 -1.23 0.86 17.86
N MET A 361 -1.97 1.96 17.78
CA MET A 361 -1.47 3.30 18.13
C MET A 361 -1.13 3.41 19.62
N ALA A 362 -1.98 2.89 20.51
CA ALA A 362 -1.71 2.90 21.95
C ALA A 362 -0.42 2.14 22.28
N ILE A 363 -0.23 0.96 21.68
CA ILE A 363 1.01 0.19 21.82
C ILE A 363 2.23 0.97 21.31
N ALA A 364 2.12 1.65 20.15
CA ALA A 364 3.19 2.51 19.66
C ALA A 364 3.54 3.64 20.63
N VAL A 365 2.53 4.32 21.20
CA VAL A 365 2.73 5.40 22.19
C VAL A 365 3.34 4.88 23.49
N MET A 366 2.99 3.65 23.90
CA MET A 366 3.56 3.01 25.09
C MET A 366 5.00 2.50 24.88
N SER A 367 5.50 2.47 23.65
CA SER A 367 6.90 2.19 23.38
C SER A 367 7.80 3.19 24.14
N PRO A 368 8.82 2.72 24.89
CA PRO A 368 9.50 1.43 24.74
C PRO A 368 8.93 0.26 25.54
N CYS A 369 7.89 0.47 26.37
CA CYS A 369 7.36 -0.54 27.29
C CYS A 369 5.86 -0.80 27.13
N PRO A 370 5.42 -1.40 26.00
CA PRO A 370 4.03 -1.74 25.79
C PRO A 370 3.54 -2.88 26.70
N LEU A 371 2.22 -3.02 26.78
CA LEU A 371 1.58 -4.08 27.55
C LEU A 371 1.98 -5.46 27.01
N LEU A 372 2.22 -6.44 27.89
CA LEU A 372 2.54 -7.82 27.52
C LEU A 372 3.86 -8.01 26.73
N GLN A 373 4.84 -7.10 26.85
CA GLN A 373 6.12 -7.07 26.08
C GLN A 373 7.01 -8.34 26.16
N GLN A 374 6.66 -9.36 26.94
CA GLN A 374 7.44 -10.60 27.06
C GLN A 374 6.56 -11.86 27.04
N SER A 375 5.30 -11.71 26.65
CA SER A 375 4.35 -12.81 26.54
C SER A 375 4.14 -13.16 25.09
N GLN A 376 4.12 -14.45 24.75
CA GLN A 376 3.74 -14.92 23.41
C GLN A 376 2.34 -14.44 22.99
N TRP A 377 1.48 -14.15 23.97
CA TRP A 377 0.17 -13.54 23.71
C TRP A 377 0.28 -12.10 23.21
N GLY A 378 1.27 -11.33 23.67
CA GLY A 378 1.53 -9.98 23.16
C GLY A 378 1.85 -10.01 21.67
N ASP A 379 2.79 -10.86 21.27
CA ASP A 379 3.22 -11.05 19.88
C ASP A 379 2.03 -11.45 18.98
N ALA A 380 1.23 -12.43 19.42
CA ALA A 380 0.08 -12.90 18.66
C ALA A 380 -1.02 -11.82 18.53
N ILE A 381 -1.29 -11.08 19.60
CA ILE A 381 -2.33 -10.03 19.62
C ILE A 381 -1.93 -8.87 18.72
N ILE A 382 -0.67 -8.40 18.78
CA ILE A 382 -0.23 -7.27 17.95
C ILE A 382 -0.27 -7.63 16.46
N VAL A 383 0.20 -8.83 16.09
CA VAL A 383 0.12 -9.32 14.70
C VAL A 383 -1.33 -9.44 14.25
N LEU A 384 -2.19 -10.07 15.04
CA LEU A 384 -3.61 -10.24 14.70
C LEU A 384 -4.31 -8.90 14.57
N SER A 385 -4.03 -7.95 15.46
CA SER A 385 -4.60 -6.60 15.42
C SER A 385 -4.23 -5.86 14.13
N TRP A 386 -2.96 -5.92 13.69
CA TRP A 386 -2.54 -5.34 12.40
C TRP A 386 -3.22 -5.97 11.19
N VAL A 387 -3.34 -7.30 11.18
CA VAL A 387 -4.02 -8.03 10.10
C VAL A 387 -5.51 -7.68 10.05
N LEU A 388 -6.19 -7.67 11.20
CA LEU A 388 -7.61 -7.32 11.29
C LEU A 388 -7.86 -5.85 10.96
N PHE A 389 -7.02 -4.92 11.45
CA PHE A 389 -7.06 -3.51 11.07
C PHE A 389 -7.00 -3.35 9.56
N THR A 390 -5.98 -3.95 8.93
CA THR A 390 -5.75 -3.82 7.48
C THR A 390 -6.89 -4.44 6.69
N GLY A 391 -7.29 -5.68 7.01
CA GLY A 391 -8.34 -6.39 6.29
C GLY A 391 -9.72 -5.73 6.40
N THR A 392 -10.12 -5.34 7.62
CA THR A 392 -11.43 -4.71 7.84
C THR A 392 -11.55 -3.35 7.14
N LEU A 393 -10.54 -2.49 7.25
CA LEU A 393 -10.56 -1.18 6.63
C LEU A 393 -10.37 -1.25 5.11
N SER A 394 -9.61 -2.23 4.59
CA SER A 394 -9.53 -2.49 3.15
C SER A 394 -10.89 -2.90 2.58
N TYR A 395 -11.61 -3.80 3.25
CA TYR A 395 -12.98 -4.16 2.85
C TYR A 395 -13.91 -2.94 2.83
N VAL A 396 -13.82 -2.06 3.85
CA VAL A 396 -14.59 -0.82 3.91
C VAL A 396 -14.30 0.07 2.70
N LYS A 397 -13.02 0.28 2.35
CA LYS A 397 -12.61 1.09 1.19
C LYS A 397 -13.15 0.52 -0.12
N VAL A 398 -13.05 -0.80 -0.32
CA VAL A 398 -13.54 -1.47 -1.53
C VAL A 398 -15.05 -1.32 -1.65
N MET A 399 -15.81 -1.60 -0.58
CA MET A 399 -17.27 -1.50 -0.61
C MET A 399 -17.76 -0.06 -0.76
N ALA A 400 -17.07 0.93 -0.18
CA ALA A 400 -17.36 2.35 -0.41
C ALA A 400 -17.18 2.72 -1.89
N GLY A 401 -16.13 2.21 -2.54
CA GLY A 401 -15.92 2.34 -3.98
C GLY A 401 -17.06 1.74 -4.80
N VAL A 402 -17.50 0.51 -4.46
CA VAL A 402 -18.65 -0.16 -5.12
C VAL A 402 -19.93 0.66 -4.99
N ILE A 403 -20.20 1.25 -3.82
CA ILE A 403 -21.39 2.09 -3.59
C ILE A 403 -21.32 3.35 -4.46
N LEU A 404 -20.21 4.08 -4.46
CA LEU A 404 -20.08 5.33 -5.22
C LEU A 404 -20.05 5.11 -6.73
N ARG A 405 -19.46 3.99 -7.18
CA ARG A 405 -19.49 3.57 -8.59
C ARG A 405 -20.91 3.42 -9.11
N SER A 406 -21.81 2.82 -8.31
CA SER A 406 -23.21 2.62 -8.71
C SER A 406 -23.99 3.94 -8.92
N ARG A 407 -23.45 5.07 -8.48
CA ARG A 407 -24.11 6.38 -8.55
C ARG A 407 -23.74 7.13 -9.81
N SER A 408 -22.46 7.39 -10.01
CA SER A 408 -21.97 8.09 -11.18
C SER A 408 -20.46 7.96 -11.30
N HIS A 409 -19.98 8.11 -12.53
CA HIS A 409 -18.57 8.27 -12.85
C HIS A 409 -17.91 9.38 -12.01
N SER A 410 -18.53 10.58 -11.94
CA SER A 410 -17.99 11.70 -11.16
C SER A 410 -17.85 11.39 -9.68
N ALA A 411 -18.71 10.54 -9.11
CA ALA A 411 -18.64 10.17 -7.70
C ALA A 411 -17.40 9.31 -7.40
N LEU A 412 -16.96 8.50 -8.36
CA LEU A 412 -15.76 7.66 -8.26
C LEU A 412 -14.47 8.49 -8.42
N VAL A 413 -14.49 9.55 -9.23
CA VAL A 413 -13.37 10.53 -9.25
C VAL A 413 -13.18 11.18 -7.88
N TRP A 414 -14.27 11.63 -7.25
CA TRP A 414 -14.22 12.21 -5.90
C TRP A 414 -13.84 11.20 -4.82
N TYR A 415 -14.11 9.91 -5.01
CA TYR A 415 -13.60 8.84 -4.14
C TYR A 415 -12.07 8.83 -4.14
N GLY A 416 -11.46 8.78 -5.34
CA GLY A 416 -10.01 8.77 -5.47
C GLY A 416 -9.38 10.05 -4.90
N ALA A 417 -9.99 11.20 -5.14
CA ALA A 417 -9.55 12.47 -4.55
C ALA A 417 -9.61 12.46 -3.01
N ALA A 418 -10.70 11.95 -2.42
CA ALA A 418 -10.86 11.86 -0.97
C ALA A 418 -9.88 10.87 -0.33
N GLU A 419 -9.62 9.73 -0.98
CA GLU A 419 -8.65 8.73 -0.54
C GLU A 419 -7.23 9.31 -0.50
N GLN A 420 -6.81 10.00 -1.57
CA GLN A 420 -5.47 10.58 -1.66
C GLN A 420 -5.29 11.75 -0.70
N LEU A 421 -6.31 12.61 -0.57
CA LEU A 421 -6.30 13.69 0.41
C LEU A 421 -6.19 13.15 1.83
N GLY A 422 -6.98 12.13 2.17
CA GLY A 422 -6.92 11.46 3.48
C GLY A 422 -5.52 10.92 3.79
N SER A 423 -4.97 10.15 2.85
CA SER A 423 -3.62 9.55 2.97
C SER A 423 -2.54 10.64 3.16
N LEU A 424 -2.62 11.74 2.39
CA LEU A 424 -1.69 12.87 2.49
C LEU A 424 -1.79 13.57 3.84
N LEU A 425 -3.00 13.85 4.31
CA LEU A 425 -3.23 14.48 5.62
C LEU A 425 -2.70 13.58 6.76
N GLY A 426 -2.90 12.27 6.68
CA GLY A 426 -2.37 11.32 7.64
C GLY A 426 -0.84 11.33 7.70
N ALA A 427 -0.18 11.32 6.54
CA ALA A 427 1.28 11.37 6.47
C ALA A 427 1.86 12.72 6.94
N LEU A 428 1.26 13.84 6.52
CA LEU A 428 1.69 15.19 6.95
C LEU A 428 1.48 15.41 8.44
N LEU A 429 0.47 14.78 9.04
CA LEU A 429 0.27 14.78 10.48
C LEU A 429 1.37 13.97 11.18
N MET A 430 1.57 12.71 10.77
CA MET A 430 2.46 11.80 11.49
C MET A 430 3.95 12.06 11.29
N PHE A 431 4.35 12.56 10.12
CA PHE A 431 5.77 12.80 9.85
C PHE A 431 6.45 13.70 10.90
N PRO A 432 5.93 14.90 11.26
CA PRO A 432 6.51 15.71 12.32
C PRO A 432 6.34 15.10 13.73
N LEU A 433 5.22 14.40 14.00
CA LEU A 433 5.00 13.71 15.29
C LEU A 433 6.09 12.66 15.57
N VAL A 434 6.45 11.89 14.55
CA VAL A 434 7.49 10.85 14.63
C VAL A 434 8.89 11.48 14.59
N ASN A 435 9.20 12.28 13.55
CA ASN A 435 10.59 12.66 13.24
C ASN A 435 11.06 13.96 13.90
N VAL A 436 10.16 14.90 14.18
CA VAL A 436 10.52 16.24 14.67
C VAL A 436 10.27 16.34 16.17
N TYR A 437 9.09 15.94 16.61
CA TYR A 437 8.72 15.95 18.02
C TYR A 437 9.17 14.70 18.78
N SER A 438 9.58 13.64 18.07
CA SER A 438 10.02 12.37 18.66
C SER A 438 9.04 11.85 19.72
N PHE A 439 7.74 11.92 19.40
CA PHE A 439 6.67 11.54 20.32
C PHE A 439 6.72 10.03 20.65
N PHE A 440 7.20 9.22 19.71
CA PHE A 440 7.37 7.78 19.85
C PHE A 440 8.84 7.46 20.17
N LYS A 441 9.06 6.55 21.12
CA LYS A 441 10.41 6.18 21.57
C LYS A 441 10.76 4.77 21.09
N SER A 442 11.95 4.60 20.54
CA SER A 442 12.50 3.29 20.19
C SER A 442 12.86 2.49 21.44
N ALA A 443 12.81 1.16 21.35
CA ALA A 443 13.18 0.25 22.42
C ALA A 443 14.30 -0.70 21.98
N ASP A 444 15.16 -1.10 22.93
CA ASP A 444 15.93 -2.34 22.77
C ASP A 444 15.07 -3.50 23.28
N TYR A 445 14.77 -4.48 22.43
CA TYR A 445 13.92 -5.62 22.77
C TYR A 445 14.50 -6.44 23.94
N CYS A 446 15.82 -6.53 24.07
CA CYS A 446 16.47 -7.33 25.12
C CYS A 446 16.74 -6.55 26.41
N SER A 447 16.68 -5.21 26.35
CA SER A 447 16.91 -4.34 27.50
C SER A 447 15.98 -3.11 27.43
N PRO A 448 14.65 -3.29 27.60
CA PRO A 448 13.72 -2.19 27.54
C PRO A 448 13.97 -1.21 28.71
N GLN A 449 14.42 0.00 28.39
CA GLN A 449 14.56 1.08 29.38
C GLN A 449 13.21 1.78 29.53
N CYS A 450 12.40 1.34 30.49
CA CYS A 450 11.15 2.01 30.80
C CYS A 450 11.44 3.29 31.60
N PRO A 451 10.90 4.46 31.19
CA PRO A 451 10.90 5.62 32.06
C PRO A 451 10.10 5.28 33.33
N VAL A 452 10.69 5.55 34.50
CA VAL A 452 10.11 5.32 35.83
C VAL A 452 8.96 6.28 36.10
#